data_AF-A0AA91GQH2-F1
#
_entry.id   AF-A0AA91GQH2-F1
#
_cell.length_a   1.000
_cell.length_b   1.000
_cell.length_c   1.000
_cell.angle_alpha   90.00
_cell.angle_beta   90.00
_cell.angle_gamma   90.00
#
_symmetry.space_group_name_H-M   'P 1'
#
loop_
_entity.id
_entity.type
_entity.pdbx_description
1 polymer ?
#
loop_
_entity_poly.entity_id
_entity_poly.type
_entity_poly.pdbx_seq_one_letter_code
_entity_poly.pdbx_strand_id
1 'polypeptide(L)'
;MEVLRKFGEVVSLQQLNQTLQQGKTPQSVTHPFLSFLPVDRQKQEIQESKTRLEEIIGQPVVSFAYPHGNYSEETTALVREAGFTNACTTYPRTVRRWGWARNSAGSDRLKLPRVVVKDSDGEEFAKQLSEWRAS
;
A
#
# COMPACT_ATOMS: atom_id res chain seq x y z
N MET A 1 12.27 19.95 35.93
CA MET A 1 13.43 19.47 35.14
C MET A 1 14.04 18.35 35.95
N GLU A 2 13.93 17.05 35.67
CA GLU A 2 13.57 16.29 34.49
C GLU A 2 13.41 14.85 35.04
N VAL A 3 12.22 14.25 34.92
CA VAL A 3 11.94 12.93 35.51
C VAL A 3 12.21 11.87 34.45
N LEU A 4 13.36 11.21 34.59
CA LEU A 4 13.63 9.89 34.03
C LEU A 4 12.64 8.87 34.61
N ARG A 5 11.81 8.26 33.75
CA ARG A 5 11.44 6.83 33.73
C ARG A 5 10.20 6.61 32.85
N LYS A 6 10.40 5.99 31.69
CA LYS A 6 9.94 4.61 31.41
C LYS A 6 10.47 4.19 30.04
N PHE A 7 11.51 3.36 30.06
CA PHE A 7 11.87 2.49 28.94
C PHE A 7 10.75 1.47 28.77
N GLY A 8 9.95 1.64 27.71
CA GLY A 8 9.22 0.55 27.06
C GLY A 8 10.02 0.13 25.85
N GLU A 9 10.28 -1.17 25.75
CA GLU A 9 11.13 -1.86 24.76
C GLU A 9 11.31 -1.10 23.43
N VAL A 10 12.50 -0.54 23.24
CA VAL A 10 12.94 -0.02 21.96
C VAL A 10 13.08 -1.21 21.02
N VAL A 11 12.13 -1.35 20.09
CA VAL A 11 12.25 -2.29 18.97
C VAL A 11 13.60 -2.02 18.31
N SER A 12 14.48 -3.02 18.28
CA SER A 12 15.81 -2.85 17.73
C SER A 12 15.71 -2.48 16.25
N LEU A 13 16.64 -1.67 15.75
CA LEU A 13 16.74 -1.34 14.32
C LEU A 13 16.86 -2.61 13.43
N GLN A 14 17.28 -3.74 14.02
CA GLN A 14 17.28 -5.05 13.36
C GLN A 14 15.87 -5.62 13.12
N GLN A 15 14.92 -5.45 14.04
CA GLN A 15 13.51 -5.85 13.87
C GLN A 15 12.74 -4.95 12.91
N LEU A 16 13.09 -3.66 12.86
CA LEU A 16 12.54 -2.68 11.92
C LEU A 16 12.97 -3.00 10.48
N ASN A 17 14.25 -3.36 10.29
CA ASN A 17 14.76 -3.86 9.01
C ASN A 17 14.10 -5.17 8.57
N GLN A 18 13.83 -6.11 9.48
CA GLN A 18 13.09 -7.33 9.15
C GLN A 18 11.66 -7.05 8.64
N THR A 19 10.98 -6.06 9.23
CA THR A 19 9.60 -5.70 8.87
C THR A 19 9.51 -5.03 7.49
N LEU A 20 10.50 -4.20 7.15
CA LEU A 20 10.62 -3.56 5.84
C LEU A 20 11.15 -4.53 4.76
N GLN A 21 12.05 -5.45 5.12
CA GLN A 21 12.52 -6.52 4.22
C GLN A 21 11.42 -7.55 3.88
N GLN A 22 10.36 -7.62 4.68
CA GLN A 22 9.15 -8.40 4.37
C GLN A 22 8.13 -7.64 3.51
N GLY A 23 8.43 -6.42 3.05
CA GLY A 23 7.56 -5.67 2.13
C GLY A 23 6.26 -5.17 2.74
N LYS A 24 6.19 -4.97 4.07
CA LYS A 24 5.00 -4.42 4.74
C LYS A 24 4.82 -2.94 4.39
N THR A 25 4.09 -2.70 3.32
CA THR A 25 3.41 -1.43 3.02
C THR A 25 2.25 -1.21 3.99
N PRO A 26 1.83 0.03 4.25
CA PRO A 26 0.60 0.26 4.98
C PRO A 26 -0.58 -0.29 4.17
N GLN A 27 -1.14 -1.33 4.75
CA GLN A 27 -2.42 -1.95 4.48
C GLN A 27 -3.13 -1.84 5.83
N SER A 28 -4.40 -1.45 5.86
CA SER A 28 -5.16 -1.11 7.08
C SER A 28 -4.82 -1.95 8.32
N VAL A 29 -4.95 -1.34 9.51
CA VAL A 29 -4.48 -1.90 10.79
C VAL A 29 -5.00 -3.32 11.03
N THR A 30 -6.24 -3.61 10.65
CA THR A 30 -6.86 -4.93 10.84
C THR A 30 -7.06 -5.74 9.55
N HIS A 31 -6.57 -5.25 8.40
CA HIS A 31 -6.76 -5.85 7.07
C HIS A 31 -8.23 -6.12 6.62
N PRO A 32 -9.24 -5.28 6.94
CA PRO A 32 -10.62 -5.50 6.51
C PRO A 32 -10.82 -5.26 5.02
N PHE A 33 -11.93 -5.78 4.49
CA PHE A 33 -12.53 -5.27 3.25
C PHE A 33 -13.03 -3.84 3.51
N LEU A 34 -12.16 -2.85 3.26
CA LEU A 34 -12.42 -1.44 3.61
C LEU A 34 -13.74 -0.93 3.07
N SER A 35 -14.09 -1.24 1.82
CA SER A 35 -15.32 -0.71 1.21
C SER A 35 -16.61 -1.27 1.85
N PHE A 36 -16.52 -2.26 2.74
CA PHE A 36 -17.66 -2.82 3.47
C PHE A 36 -17.80 -2.23 4.88
N LEU A 37 -16.84 -1.43 5.33
CA LEU A 37 -16.92 -0.75 6.62
C LEU A 37 -17.68 0.58 6.49
N PRO A 38 -18.34 1.02 7.58
CA PRO A 38 -18.82 2.41 7.68
C PRO A 38 -17.68 3.42 7.44
N VAL A 39 -18.02 4.57 6.88
CA VAL A 39 -17.06 5.64 6.50
C VAL A 39 -16.09 5.99 7.62
N ASP A 40 -16.61 6.21 8.84
CA ASP A 40 -15.79 6.57 10.00
C ASP A 40 -14.77 5.49 10.36
N ARG A 41 -15.16 4.21 10.19
CA ARG A 41 -14.27 3.06 10.42
C ARG A 41 -13.23 2.94 9.32
N GLN A 42 -13.58 3.17 8.06
CA GLN A 42 -12.61 3.25 6.96
C GLN A 42 -11.57 4.34 7.25
N LYS A 43 -12.03 5.54 7.62
CA LYS A 43 -11.16 6.68 7.92
C LYS A 43 -10.22 6.39 9.08
N GLN A 44 -10.74 5.79 10.17
CA GLN A 44 -9.93 5.40 11.31
C GLN A 44 -8.84 4.39 10.90
N GLU A 45 -9.20 3.31 10.21
CA GLU A 45 -8.26 2.28 9.76
C GLU A 45 -7.15 2.83 8.86
N ILE A 46 -7.51 3.73 7.94
CA ILE A 46 -6.57 4.38 7.02
C ILE A 46 -5.61 5.28 7.81
N GLN A 47 -6.14 6.18 8.66
CA GLN A 47 -5.33 7.15 9.38
C GLN A 47 -4.44 6.50 10.45
N GLU A 48 -4.97 5.53 11.19
CA GLU A 48 -4.21 4.83 12.23
C GLU A 48 -3.06 4.02 11.62
N SER A 49 -3.27 3.38 10.46
CA SER A 49 -2.20 2.67 9.74
C SER A 49 -1.07 3.60 9.31
N LYS A 50 -1.42 4.82 8.90
CA LYS A 50 -0.46 5.85 8.50
C LYS A 50 0.32 6.35 9.71
N THR A 51 -0.36 6.86 10.73
CA THR A 51 0.25 7.42 11.93
C THR A 51 1.20 6.42 12.58
N ARG A 52 0.76 5.16 12.76
CA ARG A 52 1.59 4.12 13.37
C ARG A 52 2.85 3.83 12.55
N LEU A 53 2.74 3.78 11.22
CA LEU A 53 3.90 3.52 10.38
C LEU A 53 4.86 4.71 10.36
N GLU A 54 4.34 5.94 10.29
CA GLU A 54 5.14 7.18 10.37
C GLU A 54 5.88 7.30 11.71
N GLU A 55 5.25 6.92 12.83
CA GLU A 55 5.89 6.84 14.14
C GLU A 55 7.05 5.83 14.17
N ILE A 56 6.89 4.69 13.48
CA ILE A 56 7.89 3.63 13.42
C ILE A 56 9.08 4.04 12.53
N ILE A 57 8.83 4.65 11.37
CA ILE A 57 9.88 4.93 10.37
C ILE A 57 10.45 6.36 10.47
N GLY A 58 9.79 7.25 11.21
CA GLY A 58 10.20 8.65 11.37
C GLY A 58 10.13 9.49 10.09
N GLN A 59 9.37 9.05 9.09
CA GLN A 59 9.25 9.68 7.78
C GLN A 59 7.80 9.65 7.28
N PRO A 60 7.38 10.61 6.43
CA PRO A 60 6.04 10.61 5.87
C PRO A 60 5.75 9.37 5.02
N VAL A 61 4.55 8.83 5.20
CA VAL A 61 4.03 7.71 4.43
C VAL A 61 3.12 8.24 3.33
N VAL A 62 3.48 7.97 2.07
CA VAL A 62 2.81 8.53 0.88
C VAL A 62 2.16 7.48 -0.02
N SER A 63 2.36 6.20 0.26
CA SER A 63 1.86 5.06 -0.51
C SER A 63 0.94 4.20 0.33
N PHE A 64 -0.15 3.69 -0.23
CA PHE A 64 -1.11 2.80 0.44
C PHE A 64 -1.32 1.48 -0.34
N ALA A 65 -1.73 0.41 0.34
CA ALA A 65 -2.18 -0.82 -0.30
C ALA A 65 -3.57 -1.18 0.19
N TYR A 66 -4.54 -1.27 -0.72
CA TYR A 66 -5.89 -1.69 -0.35
C TYR A 66 -5.86 -3.15 0.10
N PRO A 67 -6.33 -3.46 1.32
CA PRO A 67 -6.45 -4.84 1.78
C PRO A 67 -7.34 -5.63 0.82
N HIS A 68 -6.88 -6.82 0.44
CA HIS A 68 -7.54 -7.66 -0.58
C HIS A 68 -7.74 -6.98 -1.95
N GLY A 69 -7.16 -5.79 -2.17
CA GLY A 69 -7.44 -4.93 -3.32
C GLY A 69 -8.86 -4.36 -3.34
N ASN A 70 -9.57 -4.37 -2.21
CA ASN A 70 -10.94 -3.91 -2.08
C ASN A 70 -11.00 -2.39 -1.85
N TYR A 71 -11.72 -1.69 -2.71
CA TYR A 71 -11.94 -0.25 -2.62
C TYR A 71 -13.26 0.16 -3.29
N SER A 72 -13.82 1.29 -2.86
CA SER A 72 -14.84 2.05 -3.57
C SER A 72 -14.31 3.45 -3.92
N GLU A 73 -15.10 4.27 -4.62
CA GLU A 73 -14.76 5.69 -4.81
C GLU A 73 -14.67 6.43 -3.47
N GLU A 74 -15.52 6.08 -2.51
CA GLU A 74 -15.48 6.61 -1.15
C GLU A 74 -14.19 6.21 -0.43
N THR A 75 -13.80 4.93 -0.47
CA THR A 75 -12.53 4.47 0.09
C THR A 75 -11.35 5.21 -0.55
N THR A 76 -11.40 5.42 -1.88
CA THR A 76 -10.35 6.14 -2.62
C THR A 76 -10.27 7.60 -2.19
N ALA A 77 -11.41 8.25 -1.96
CA ALA A 77 -11.47 9.63 -1.46
C ALA A 77 -10.85 9.74 -0.06
N LEU A 78 -11.19 8.82 0.85
CA LEU A 78 -10.61 8.78 2.20
C LEU A 78 -9.09 8.56 2.19
N VAL A 79 -8.58 7.69 1.31
CA VAL A 79 -7.14 7.50 1.11
C VAL A 79 -6.49 8.80 0.60
N ARG A 80 -7.14 9.53 -0.31
CA ARG A 80 -6.64 10.84 -0.78
C ARG A 80 -6.62 11.87 0.36
N GLU A 81 -7.69 11.94 1.15
CA GLU A 81 -7.83 12.85 2.29
C GLU A 81 -6.78 12.60 3.37
N ALA A 82 -6.41 11.34 3.61
CA ALA A 82 -5.32 10.96 4.51
C ALA A 82 -3.92 11.33 3.98
N GLY A 83 -3.82 11.94 2.79
CA GLY A 83 -2.58 12.46 2.22
C GLY A 83 -1.73 11.42 1.48
N PHE A 84 -2.31 10.29 1.08
CA PHE A 84 -1.61 9.34 0.22
C PHE A 84 -1.61 9.84 -1.23
N THR A 85 -0.46 9.66 -1.91
CA THR A 85 -0.24 10.11 -3.29
C THR A 85 -0.41 8.99 -4.31
N ASN A 86 -0.30 7.75 -3.85
CA ASN A 86 -0.48 6.55 -4.65
C ASN A 86 -1.02 5.39 -3.80
N ALA A 87 -1.76 4.48 -4.44
CA ALA A 87 -2.28 3.29 -3.80
C ALA A 87 -2.36 2.10 -4.76
N CYS A 88 -2.03 0.90 -4.26
CA CYS A 88 -2.00 -0.34 -5.02
C CYS A 88 -3.22 -1.22 -4.74
N THR A 89 -3.79 -1.78 -5.81
CA THR A 89 -4.89 -2.76 -5.80
C THR A 89 -4.36 -4.18 -6.06
N THR A 90 -5.24 -5.17 -6.18
CA THR A 90 -4.89 -6.54 -6.62
C THR A 90 -5.31 -6.82 -8.07
N TYR A 91 -5.76 -5.79 -8.81
CA TYR A 91 -6.22 -5.98 -10.18
C TYR A 91 -5.06 -6.39 -11.10
N PRO A 92 -5.14 -7.53 -11.81
CA PRO A 92 -4.01 -8.17 -12.49
C PRO A 92 -3.68 -7.47 -13.83
N ARG A 93 -3.09 -6.27 -13.75
CA ARG A 93 -2.63 -5.50 -14.91
C ARG A 93 -1.30 -4.81 -14.64
N THR A 94 -0.66 -4.36 -15.72
CA THR A 94 0.51 -3.49 -15.68
C THR A 94 0.10 -2.02 -15.53
N VAL A 95 0.95 -1.26 -14.84
CA VAL A 95 0.80 0.19 -14.75
C VAL A 95 1.08 0.80 -16.11
N ARG A 96 0.13 1.56 -16.64
CA ARG A 96 0.32 2.30 -17.89
C ARG A 96 0.44 3.79 -17.63
N ARG A 97 1.50 4.40 -18.17
CA ARG A 97 1.69 5.85 -18.11
C ARG A 97 0.66 6.61 -18.95
N TRP A 98 0.22 5.99 -20.05
CA TRP A 98 -0.73 6.55 -21.01
C TRP A 98 -1.87 5.56 -21.22
N GLY A 99 -3.08 6.08 -21.45
CA GLY A 99 -4.20 5.22 -21.84
C GLY A 99 -4.02 4.70 -23.27
N TRP A 100 -4.88 3.76 -23.66
CA TRP A 100 -4.73 3.07 -24.96
C TRP A 100 -4.94 4.01 -26.16
N ALA A 101 -5.82 5.01 -26.03
CA ALA A 101 -6.02 6.05 -27.03
C ALA A 101 -5.21 7.30 -26.67
N ARG A 102 -4.86 8.12 -27.68
CA ARG A 102 -4.04 9.35 -27.54
C ARG A 102 -4.57 10.35 -26.49
N ASN A 103 -5.83 10.24 -26.08
CA ASN A 103 -6.48 11.09 -25.08
C ASN A 103 -7.05 10.31 -23.87
N SER A 104 -6.66 9.05 -23.68
CA SER A 104 -7.06 8.27 -22.51
C SER A 104 -6.04 8.47 -21.38
N ALA A 105 -6.53 8.73 -20.16
CA ALA A 105 -5.67 8.79 -18.98
C ALA A 105 -4.98 7.43 -18.74
N GLY A 106 -3.75 7.47 -18.25
CA GLY A 106 -3.04 6.29 -17.76
C GLY A 106 -3.69 5.70 -16.50
N SER A 107 -3.00 4.76 -15.85
CA SER A 107 -3.46 4.21 -14.57
C SER A 107 -3.66 5.31 -13.53
N ASP A 108 -4.82 5.30 -12.86
CA ASP A 108 -5.06 6.16 -11.70
C ASP A 108 -4.05 5.82 -10.60
N ARG A 109 -3.35 6.85 -10.10
CA ARG A 109 -2.31 6.69 -9.08
C ARG A 109 -2.84 6.12 -7.78
N LEU A 110 -4.11 6.35 -7.46
CA LEU A 110 -4.75 5.76 -6.27
C LEU A 110 -5.41 4.41 -6.56
N LYS A 111 -5.24 3.85 -7.77
CA LYS A 111 -5.79 2.55 -8.17
C LYS A 111 -4.77 1.78 -9.03
N LEU A 112 -3.49 1.81 -8.64
CA LEU A 112 -2.43 1.15 -9.39
C LEU A 112 -2.67 -0.37 -9.42
N PRO A 113 -2.69 -1.01 -10.59
CA PRO A 113 -2.80 -2.46 -10.69
C PRO A 113 -1.48 -3.13 -10.29
N ARG A 114 -1.55 -4.42 -9.97
CA ARG A 114 -0.38 -5.25 -9.64
C ARG A 114 -0.45 -6.55 -10.42
N VAL A 115 0.71 -7.08 -10.79
CA VAL A 115 0.83 -8.43 -11.34
C VAL A 115 1.11 -9.41 -10.20
N VAL A 116 0.44 -10.56 -10.22
CA VAL A 116 0.66 -11.62 -9.24
C VAL A 116 1.80 -12.49 -9.74
N VAL A 117 2.87 -12.57 -8.95
CA VAL A 117 3.93 -13.54 -9.16
C VAL A 117 3.50 -14.84 -8.48
N LYS A 118 3.39 -15.90 -9.24
CA LYS A 118 3.07 -17.23 -8.72
C LYS A 118 4.33 -17.85 -8.11
N ASP A 119 4.15 -18.96 -7.40
CA ASP A 119 5.28 -19.82 -7.05
C ASP A 119 5.82 -20.44 -8.34
N SER A 120 6.92 -19.87 -8.84
CA SER A 120 7.51 -20.17 -10.14
C SER A 120 9.02 -20.15 -10.02
N ASP A 121 9.70 -21.01 -10.78
CA ASP A 121 11.14 -20.94 -10.91
C ASP A 121 11.59 -19.67 -11.68
N GLY A 122 12.91 -19.48 -11.73
CA GLY A 122 13.50 -18.29 -12.35
C GLY A 122 13.23 -18.16 -13.85
N GLU A 123 13.11 -19.27 -14.58
CA GLU A 123 12.87 -19.26 -16.02
C GLU A 123 11.42 -18.87 -16.34
N GLU A 124 10.48 -19.48 -15.61
CA GLU A 124 9.06 -19.16 -15.75
C GLU A 124 8.76 -17.72 -15.31
N PHE A 125 9.40 -17.24 -14.24
CA PHE A 125 9.29 -15.84 -13.84
C PHE A 125 9.85 -14.88 -14.91
N ALA A 126 11.00 -15.20 -15.51
CA ALA A 126 11.60 -14.38 -16.57
C ALA A 126 10.71 -14.28 -17.82
N LYS A 127 10.04 -15.39 -18.17
CA LYS A 127 9.04 -15.43 -19.24
C LYS A 127 7.84 -14.55 -18.92
N GLN A 128 7.23 -14.71 -17.74
CA GLN A 128 6.09 -13.90 -17.29
C GLN A 128 6.44 -12.41 -17.25
N LEU A 129 7.64 -12.05 -16.76
CA LEU A 129 8.12 -10.68 -16.73
C LEU A 129 8.23 -10.07 -18.14
N SER A 130 8.68 -10.85 -19.12
CA SER A 130 8.79 -10.41 -20.52
C SER A 130 7.41 -10.16 -21.13
N GLU A 131 6.44 -11.03 -20.86
CA GLU A 131 5.04 -10.86 -21.31
C GLU A 131 4.40 -9.59 -20.72
N TRP A 132 4.59 -9.33 -19.42
CA TRP A 132 4.07 -8.11 -18.79
C TRP A 132 4.71 -6.85 -19.38
N ARG A 133 6.01 -6.86 -19.67
CA ARG A 133 6.69 -5.68 -20.26
C ARG A 133 6.24 -5.38 -21.69
N ALA A 134 5.76 -6.38 -22.41
CA ALA A 134 5.22 -6.21 -23.76
C ALA A 134 3.75 -5.72 -23.78
N SER A 135 3.08 -5.68 -22.62
CA SER A 135 1.64 -5.39 -22.48
C SER A 135 1.26 -3.92 -22.31
#